data_AF-A0A2S9FGF6-F1
#
_entry.id   AF-A0A2S9FGF6-F1
#
_cell.length_a   1.000
_cell.length_b   1.000
_cell.length_c   1.000
_cell.angle_alpha   90.00
_cell.angle_beta   90.00
_cell.angle_gamma   90.00
#
_symmetry.space_group_name_H-M   'P 1'
#
loop_
_entity.id
_entity.type
_entity.pdbx_description
1 polymer ?
#
loop_
_entity_poly.entity_id
_entity_poly.type
_entity_poly.pdbx_seq_one_letter_code
_entity_poly.pdbx_strand_id
1 'polypeptide(L)'
;MRTDDGRAARVGTSTDDVRRRNLSSVLTLVHRYRSLSRAELTRHTGLSRSTTKDLVEELVARGLAEESPAPSVSQVGRPSPIVRPGDRVLAIAVTPEVNGVTVGVVSMGGAVLDVVRCPTDRVPTAADTVALAAEAIEHIRSTLRDGQTVAGVGVAVPGLVHGPESVVQLAPNLNWHDVKIGQMLSTATGLPVFAANDANTGAMAEHLFGRHHNAEHLIYVNGGPSGIGA
;
A
#
# COMPACT_ATOMS: atom_id res chain seq x y z
N MET A 1 -18.46 -27.99 50.65
CA MET A 1 -19.16 -28.03 49.36
C MET A 1 -18.40 -27.17 48.35
N ARG A 2 -17.71 -27.87 47.44
CA ARG A 2 -17.17 -27.51 46.11
C ARG A 2 -16.90 -26.03 45.75
N THR A 3 -15.60 -25.77 45.56
CA THR A 3 -14.92 -25.04 44.47
C THR A 3 -15.78 -24.41 43.37
N ASP A 4 -15.48 -23.17 43.00
CA ASP A 4 -15.29 -22.82 41.59
C ASP A 4 -14.20 -21.75 41.45
N ASP A 5 -13.08 -22.17 40.88
CA ASP A 5 -11.87 -21.40 40.68
C ASP A 5 -11.91 -20.92 39.22
N GLY A 6 -12.25 -19.65 39.03
CA GLY A 6 -12.46 -19.01 37.73
C GLY A 6 -11.17 -18.96 36.91
N ARG A 7 -10.88 -20.06 36.21
CA ARG A 7 -9.76 -20.17 35.29
C ARG A 7 -10.04 -19.32 34.04
N ALA A 8 -9.45 -18.13 34.00
CA ALA A 8 -9.40 -17.29 32.81
C ALA A 8 -8.82 -18.09 31.63
N ALA A 9 -9.65 -18.34 30.62
CA ALA A 9 -9.24 -18.99 29.39
C ALA A 9 -8.24 -18.09 28.66
N ARG A 10 -6.98 -18.53 28.61
CA ARG A 10 -5.97 -17.95 27.70
C ARG A 10 -6.45 -18.17 26.27
N VAL A 11 -6.76 -17.09 25.55
CA VAL A 11 -7.02 -17.12 24.11
C VAL A 11 -5.73 -17.57 23.41
N GLY A 12 -5.62 -18.85 23.08
CA GLY A 12 -4.53 -19.39 22.30
C GLY A 12 -4.61 -18.86 20.87
N THR A 13 -3.50 -18.35 20.34
CA THR A 13 -3.39 -18.00 18.91
C THR A 13 -3.52 -19.29 18.10
N SER A 14 -4.50 -19.37 17.19
CA SER A 14 -4.69 -20.56 16.34
C SER A 14 -3.48 -20.76 15.42
N THR A 15 -3.20 -22.00 15.02
CA THR A 15 -2.16 -22.30 14.01
C THR A 15 -2.37 -21.51 12.72
N ASP A 16 -3.63 -21.26 12.34
CA ASP A 16 -4.00 -20.45 11.19
C ASP A 16 -3.65 -18.96 11.37
N ASP A 17 -3.80 -18.43 12.60
CA ASP A 17 -3.44 -17.05 12.92
C ASP A 17 -1.93 -16.85 12.85
N VAL A 18 -1.15 -17.82 13.34
CA VAL A 18 0.31 -17.82 13.22
C VAL A 18 0.71 -17.85 11.75
N ARG A 19 0.09 -18.73 10.94
CA ARG A 19 0.39 -18.83 9.51
C ARG A 19 0.06 -17.54 8.77
N ARG A 20 -1.10 -16.92 9.05
CA ARG A 20 -1.51 -15.64 8.46
C ARG A 20 -0.54 -14.51 8.81
N ARG A 21 -0.09 -14.43 10.06
CA ARG A 21 0.92 -13.44 10.48
C ARG A 21 2.25 -13.65 9.75
N ASN A 22 2.67 -14.91 9.59
CA ASN A 22 3.89 -15.23 8.87
C ASN A 22 3.79 -14.88 7.38
N LEU A 23 2.67 -15.19 6.71
CA LEU A 23 2.42 -14.77 5.33
C LEU A 23 2.48 -13.25 5.19
N SER A 24 1.81 -12.52 6.09
CA SER A 24 1.83 -11.06 6.10
C SER A 24 3.25 -10.50 6.27
N SER A 25 4.06 -11.10 7.15
CA SER A 25 5.44 -10.70 7.40
C SER A 25 6.32 -10.91 6.15
N VAL A 26 6.26 -12.10 5.55
CA VAL A 26 7.00 -12.42 4.32
C VAL A 26 6.58 -11.50 3.17
N LEU A 27 5.27 -11.32 2.94
CA LEU A 27 4.75 -10.46 1.88
C LEU A 27 5.17 -9.00 2.08
N THR A 28 5.17 -8.50 3.32
CA THR A 28 5.63 -7.14 3.63
C THR A 28 7.09 -6.95 3.26
N LEU A 29 7.96 -7.92 3.56
CA LEU A 29 9.37 -7.85 3.17
C LEU A 29 9.55 -7.88 1.65
N VAL A 30 8.85 -8.79 0.95
CA VAL A 30 8.87 -8.86 -0.52
C VAL A 30 8.43 -7.53 -1.12
N HIS A 31 7.33 -6.95 -0.62
CA HIS A 31 6.80 -5.66 -1.05
C HIS A 31 7.78 -4.51 -0.85
N ARG A 32 8.43 -4.40 0.31
CA ARG A 32 9.33 -3.28 0.64
C ARG A 32 10.68 -3.37 -0.06
N TYR A 33 11.32 -4.55 -0.02
CA TYR A 33 12.66 -4.73 -0.57
C TYR A 33 12.65 -4.92 -2.10
N ARG A 34 11.50 -5.23 -2.71
CA ARG A 34 11.27 -5.47 -4.15
C ARG A 34 12.01 -6.67 -4.74
N SER A 35 13.10 -7.12 -4.14
CA SER A 35 13.88 -8.27 -4.57
C SER A 35 14.68 -8.81 -3.38
N LEU A 36 14.30 -9.99 -2.88
CA LEU A 36 15.04 -10.70 -1.83
C LEU A 36 15.22 -12.17 -2.20
N SER A 37 16.35 -12.76 -1.83
CA SER A 37 16.50 -14.21 -1.87
C SER A 37 15.67 -14.88 -0.76
N ARG A 38 15.24 -16.14 -0.98
CA ARG A 38 14.64 -16.96 0.10
C ARG A 38 15.52 -17.04 1.36
N ALA A 39 16.84 -17.07 1.19
CA ALA A 39 17.79 -17.04 2.29
C ALA A 39 17.72 -15.73 3.09
N GLU A 40 17.58 -14.58 2.43
CA GLU A 40 17.40 -13.29 3.09
C GLU A 40 16.05 -13.20 3.79
N LEU A 41 14.95 -13.64 3.16
CA LEU A 41 13.64 -13.73 3.81
C LEU A 41 13.70 -14.56 5.10
N THR A 42 14.40 -15.70 5.06
CA THR A 42 14.64 -16.55 6.24
C THR A 42 15.38 -15.77 7.34
N ARG A 43 16.45 -15.05 6.98
CA ARG A 43 17.24 -14.24 7.93
C ARG A 43 16.43 -13.09 8.54
N HIS A 44 15.63 -12.38 7.74
CA HIS A 44 14.82 -11.25 8.19
C HIS A 44 13.61 -11.68 9.06
N THR A 45 13.02 -12.84 8.78
CA THR A 45 11.83 -13.32 9.51
C THR A 45 12.16 -14.21 10.70
N GLY A 46 13.36 -14.82 10.74
CA GLY A 46 13.73 -15.82 11.74
C GLY A 46 13.01 -17.17 11.59
N LEU A 47 12.27 -17.37 10.50
CA LEU A 47 11.55 -18.62 10.22
C LEU A 47 12.50 -19.73 9.75
N SER A 48 12.05 -20.99 9.78
CA SER A 48 12.84 -22.10 9.23
C SER A 48 12.87 -22.05 7.69
N ARG A 49 13.91 -22.64 7.06
CA ARG A 49 14.02 -22.69 5.59
C ARG A 49 12.83 -23.38 4.92
N SER A 50 12.29 -24.44 5.53
CA SER A 50 11.11 -25.14 5.01
C SER A 50 9.87 -24.25 5.14
N THR A 51 9.67 -23.61 6.29
CA THR A 51 8.54 -22.68 6.48
C THR A 51 8.58 -21.51 5.50
N THR A 52 9.74 -20.87 5.30
CA THR A 52 9.89 -19.78 4.34
C THR A 52 9.57 -20.24 2.92
N LYS A 53 10.03 -21.43 2.52
CA LYS A 53 9.72 -22.02 1.21
C LYS A 53 8.20 -22.18 1.04
N ASP A 54 7.53 -22.82 1.99
CA ASP A 54 6.10 -23.10 1.90
C ASP A 54 5.27 -21.80 1.82
N LEU A 55 5.67 -20.77 2.56
CA LEU A 55 5.00 -19.46 2.53
C LEU A 55 5.23 -18.74 1.19
N VAL A 56 6.43 -18.78 0.63
CA VAL A 56 6.73 -18.18 -0.68
C VAL A 56 5.95 -18.91 -1.78
N GLU A 57 5.93 -20.24 -1.78
CA GLU A 57 5.15 -21.03 -2.74
C GLU A 57 3.66 -20.70 -2.68
N GLU A 58 3.12 -20.50 -1.46
CA GLU A 58 1.74 -20.06 -1.27
C GLU A 58 1.48 -18.64 -1.81
N LEU A 59 2.39 -17.69 -1.57
CA LEU A 59 2.28 -16.33 -2.12
C LEU A 59 2.38 -16.32 -3.65
N VAL A 60 3.25 -17.15 -4.23
CA VAL A 60 3.39 -17.33 -5.68
C VAL A 60 2.13 -17.92 -6.28
N ALA A 61 1.56 -18.96 -5.66
CA ALA A 61 0.30 -19.57 -6.12
C ALA A 61 -0.86 -18.58 -6.14
N ARG A 62 -0.86 -17.60 -5.22
CA ARG A 62 -1.83 -16.50 -5.17
C ARG A 62 -1.50 -15.34 -6.11
N GLY A 63 -0.33 -15.34 -6.74
CA GLY A 63 0.19 -14.25 -7.58
C GLY A 63 0.54 -12.98 -6.79
N LEU A 64 0.79 -13.11 -5.49
CA LEU A 64 1.26 -12.03 -4.61
C LEU A 64 2.79 -11.92 -4.61
N ALA A 65 3.48 -12.95 -5.09
CA ALA A 65 4.91 -12.95 -5.29
C ALA A 65 5.25 -13.64 -6.60
N GLU A 66 6.42 -13.34 -7.14
CA GLU A 66 7.04 -14.05 -8.23
C GLU A 66 8.39 -14.59 -7.77
N GLU A 67 8.74 -15.78 -8.21
CA GLU A 67 10.02 -16.39 -7.91
C GLU A 67 10.79 -16.70 -9.19
N SER A 68 12.05 -16.28 -9.22
CA SER A 68 12.97 -16.58 -10.31
C SER A 68 14.23 -17.28 -9.78
N PRO A 69 14.91 -18.10 -10.59
CA PRO A 69 16.27 -18.52 -10.30
C PRO A 69 17.15 -17.30 -9.99
N ALA A 70 18.13 -17.46 -9.10
CA ALA A 70 19.15 -16.43 -8.92
C ALA A 70 20.04 -16.37 -10.18
N PRO A 71 20.54 -15.17 -10.55
CA PRO A 71 21.51 -15.04 -11.63
C PRO A 71 22.68 -15.99 -11.36
N SER A 72 23.15 -16.69 -12.39
CA SER A 72 24.33 -17.57 -12.31
C SER A 72 25.59 -16.72 -12.17
N VAL A 73 25.82 -16.19 -10.97
CA VAL A 73 27.12 -15.64 -10.59
C VAL A 73 27.97 -16.81 -10.11
N SER A 74 29.20 -16.89 -10.60
CA SER A 74 30.21 -17.90 -10.28
C SER A 74 30.58 -17.89 -8.78
N GLN A 75 29.66 -18.32 -7.93
CA GLN A 75 29.86 -18.55 -6.50
C GLN A 75 29.70 -20.05 -6.21
N VAL A 76 30.53 -20.55 -5.29
CA VAL A 76 30.46 -21.91 -4.78
C VAL A 76 29.19 -22.07 -3.94
N GLY A 77 28.27 -22.93 -4.40
CA GLY A 77 26.99 -23.21 -3.74
C GLY A 77 25.80 -22.99 -4.68
N ARG A 78 24.66 -23.65 -4.42
CA ARG A 78 23.42 -23.45 -5.21
C ARG A 78 22.82 -22.08 -4.85
N PRO A 79 22.73 -21.12 -5.79
CA PRO A 79 22.17 -19.80 -5.49
C PRO A 79 20.72 -19.90 -5.00
N SER A 80 20.38 -19.16 -3.93
CA SER A 80 19.01 -19.10 -3.42
C SER A 80 18.12 -18.35 -4.41
N PRO A 81 16.94 -18.86 -4.78
CA PRO A 81 16.00 -18.17 -5.67
C PRO A 81 15.61 -16.79 -5.14
N ILE A 82 15.33 -15.89 -6.08
CA ILE A 82 14.93 -14.51 -5.83
C ILE A 82 13.42 -14.41 -5.87
N VAL A 83 12.86 -13.77 -4.86
CA VAL A 83 11.43 -13.49 -4.68
C VAL A 83 11.19 -12.00 -4.89
N ARG A 84 10.21 -11.68 -5.72
CA ARG A 84 9.77 -10.31 -6.06
C ARG A 84 8.27 -10.15 -5.81
N PRO A 85 7.77 -8.93 -5.65
CA PRO A 85 6.33 -8.68 -5.66
C PRO A 85 5.69 -9.21 -6.94
N GLY A 86 4.52 -9.84 -6.80
CA GLY A 86 3.70 -10.20 -7.96
C GLY A 86 2.98 -8.99 -8.55
N ASP A 87 2.42 -9.14 -9.75
CA ASP A 87 1.79 -8.08 -10.54
C ASP A 87 0.26 -8.10 -10.54
N ARG A 88 -0.37 -9.03 -9.79
CA ARG A 88 -1.83 -9.22 -9.73
C ARG A 88 -2.57 -8.21 -8.88
N VAL A 89 -1.92 -7.62 -7.88
CA VAL A 89 -2.56 -6.71 -6.94
C VAL A 89 -2.04 -5.30 -7.14
N LEU A 90 -2.96 -4.40 -7.43
CA LEU A 90 -2.71 -3.00 -7.68
C LEU A 90 -3.41 -2.14 -6.61
N ALA A 91 -2.93 -0.92 -6.44
CA ALA A 91 -3.57 0.12 -5.65
C ALA A 91 -3.76 1.36 -6.52
N ILE A 92 -4.73 2.19 -6.16
CA ILE A 92 -4.94 3.49 -6.79
C ILE A 92 -4.51 4.59 -5.83
N ALA A 93 -3.74 5.56 -6.32
CA ALA A 93 -3.44 6.80 -5.62
C ALA A 93 -4.27 7.94 -6.21
N VAL A 94 -4.93 8.73 -5.37
CA VAL A 94 -5.67 9.93 -5.78
C VAL A 94 -5.10 11.14 -5.07
N THR A 95 -4.69 12.15 -5.84
CA THR A 95 -4.10 13.38 -5.30
C THR A 95 -4.88 14.58 -5.84
N PRO A 96 -5.82 15.15 -5.05
CA PRO A 96 -6.47 16.41 -5.39
C PRO A 96 -5.52 17.60 -5.20
N GLU A 97 -5.49 18.47 -6.20
CA GLU A 97 -4.71 19.71 -6.26
C GLU A 97 -5.61 20.86 -6.72
N VAL A 98 -5.12 22.11 -6.58
CA VAL A 98 -5.89 23.32 -6.91
C VAL A 98 -6.29 23.43 -8.39
N ASN A 99 -5.57 22.76 -9.28
CA ASN A 99 -5.77 22.74 -10.73
C ASN A 99 -6.22 21.34 -11.23
N GLY A 100 -6.68 20.48 -10.33
CA GLY A 100 -7.41 19.26 -10.67
C GLY A 100 -6.94 18.04 -9.89
N VAL A 101 -7.19 16.85 -10.44
CA VAL A 101 -6.98 15.58 -9.74
C VAL A 101 -6.01 14.71 -10.51
N THR A 102 -5.04 14.12 -9.80
CA THR A 102 -4.13 13.11 -10.34
C THR A 102 -4.55 11.74 -9.82
N VAL A 103 -4.64 10.75 -10.71
CA VAL A 103 -4.96 9.36 -10.36
C VAL A 103 -3.84 8.47 -10.88
N GLY A 104 -3.17 7.75 -9.99
CA GLY A 104 -2.06 6.85 -10.33
C GLY A 104 -2.40 5.39 -10.06
N VAL A 105 -1.93 4.49 -10.92
CA VAL A 105 -1.98 3.05 -10.70
C VAL A 105 -0.64 2.60 -10.15
N VAL A 106 -0.65 1.92 -9.00
CA VAL A 106 0.56 1.52 -8.29
C VAL A 106 0.57 0.02 -8.10
N SER A 107 1.66 -0.66 -8.48
CA SER A 107 1.83 -2.09 -8.25
C SER A 107 2.33 -2.38 -6.84
N MET A 108 2.26 -3.64 -6.41
CA MET A 108 3.11 -4.07 -5.30
C MET A 108 4.58 -3.82 -5.61
N GLY A 109 5.36 -3.42 -4.61
CA GLY A 109 6.71 -2.88 -4.80
C GLY A 109 6.75 -1.37 -5.01
N GLY A 110 5.60 -0.69 -5.10
CA GLY A 110 5.51 0.77 -5.18
C GLY A 110 5.82 1.35 -6.56
N ALA A 111 5.83 0.54 -7.62
CA ALA A 111 6.03 1.05 -8.97
C ALA A 111 4.75 1.72 -9.48
N VAL A 112 4.88 2.96 -9.96
CA VAL A 112 3.79 3.67 -10.64
C VAL A 112 3.72 3.17 -12.08
N LEU A 113 2.62 2.51 -12.43
CA LEU A 113 2.42 1.90 -13.74
C LEU A 113 1.83 2.88 -14.75
N ASP A 114 0.91 3.73 -14.28
CA ASP A 114 0.23 4.72 -15.11
C ASP A 114 -0.24 5.91 -14.25
N VAL A 115 -0.41 7.07 -14.88
CA VAL A 115 -0.87 8.30 -14.24
C VAL A 115 -1.83 9.03 -15.17
N VAL A 116 -3.06 9.22 -14.70
CA VAL A 116 -4.10 10.02 -15.36
C VAL A 116 -4.18 11.38 -14.66
N ARG A 117 -4.02 12.46 -15.42
CA ARG A 117 -4.25 13.82 -14.92
C ARG A 117 -5.59 14.35 -15.43
N CYS A 118 -6.46 14.71 -14.50
CA CYS A 118 -7.76 15.32 -14.76
C CYS A 118 -7.68 16.83 -14.42
N PRO A 119 -7.28 17.70 -15.36
CA PRO A 119 -7.19 19.14 -15.11
C PRO A 119 -8.58 19.74 -14.84
N THR A 120 -8.62 20.79 -14.01
CA THR A 120 -9.85 21.55 -13.74
C THR A 120 -9.59 23.04 -13.86
N ASP A 121 -10.57 23.78 -14.41
CA ASP A 121 -10.48 25.23 -14.59
C ASP A 121 -10.65 26.02 -13.28
N ARG A 122 -11.13 25.35 -12.24
CA ARG A 122 -11.30 25.88 -10.87
C ARG A 122 -10.83 24.86 -9.85
N VAL A 123 -10.66 25.32 -8.61
CA VAL A 123 -10.39 24.43 -7.47
C VAL A 123 -11.49 23.36 -7.39
N PRO A 124 -11.14 22.06 -7.43
CA PRO A 124 -12.12 20.99 -7.40
C PRO A 124 -12.78 20.90 -6.02
N THR A 125 -14.09 20.77 -6.00
CA THR A 125 -14.81 20.38 -4.79
C THR A 125 -14.56 18.91 -4.48
N ALA A 126 -14.87 18.47 -3.26
CA ALA A 126 -14.81 17.05 -2.92
C ALA A 126 -15.66 16.18 -3.85
N ALA A 127 -16.83 16.68 -4.28
CA ALA A 127 -17.69 15.99 -5.22
C ALA A 127 -17.06 15.89 -6.63
N ASP A 128 -16.45 16.98 -7.12
CA ASP A 128 -15.71 16.96 -8.38
C ASP A 128 -14.55 15.94 -8.32
N THR A 129 -13.80 15.93 -7.21
CA THR A 129 -12.71 14.96 -7.02
C THR A 129 -13.19 13.52 -7.02
N VAL A 130 -14.31 13.23 -6.34
CA VAL A 130 -14.87 11.88 -6.31
C VAL A 130 -15.35 11.45 -7.69
N ALA A 131 -16.02 12.34 -8.44
CA ALA A 131 -16.48 12.04 -9.79
C ALA A 131 -15.30 11.75 -10.73
N LEU A 132 -14.31 12.65 -10.78
CA LEU A 132 -13.12 12.50 -11.63
C LEU A 132 -12.30 11.26 -11.27
N ALA A 133 -12.13 10.98 -9.97
CA ALA A 133 -11.40 9.81 -9.51
C ALA A 133 -12.17 8.51 -9.83
N ALA A 134 -13.48 8.48 -9.61
CA ALA A 134 -14.29 7.31 -9.93
C ALA A 134 -14.29 7.01 -11.43
N GLU A 135 -14.40 8.02 -12.29
CA GLU A 135 -14.30 7.86 -13.75
C GLU A 135 -12.94 7.31 -14.16
N ALA A 136 -11.85 7.88 -13.65
CA ALA A 136 -10.49 7.39 -13.93
C ALA A 136 -10.31 5.95 -13.43
N ILE A 137 -10.82 5.61 -12.24
CA ILE A 137 -10.75 4.27 -11.66
C ILE A 137 -11.53 3.27 -12.52
N GLU A 138 -12.73 3.61 -12.98
CA GLU A 138 -13.50 2.75 -13.87
C GLU A 138 -12.78 2.53 -15.20
N HIS A 139 -12.16 3.57 -15.76
CA HIS A 139 -11.32 3.44 -16.96
C HIS A 139 -10.15 2.49 -16.71
N ILE A 140 -9.41 2.67 -15.62
CA ILE A 140 -8.30 1.79 -15.22
C ILE A 140 -8.79 0.34 -15.04
N ARG A 141 -9.95 0.13 -14.40
CA ARG A 141 -10.52 -1.21 -14.22
C ARG A 141 -10.84 -1.89 -15.54
N SER A 142 -11.26 -1.12 -16.55
CA SER A 142 -11.54 -1.66 -17.90
C SER A 142 -10.30 -2.10 -18.67
N THR A 143 -9.11 -1.65 -18.26
CA THR A 143 -7.83 -1.99 -18.91
C THR A 143 -7.01 -3.04 -18.15
N LEU A 144 -7.52 -3.54 -17.01
CA LEU A 144 -6.86 -4.58 -16.23
C LEU A 144 -6.74 -5.89 -17.01
N ARG A 145 -5.59 -6.54 -16.90
CA ARG A 145 -5.37 -7.89 -17.44
C ARG A 145 -6.09 -8.92 -16.58
N ASP A 146 -6.38 -10.07 -17.17
CA ASP A 146 -6.99 -11.20 -16.45
C ASP A 146 -6.21 -11.54 -15.17
N GLY A 147 -6.94 -11.60 -14.06
CA GLY A 147 -6.38 -11.89 -12.73
C GLY A 147 -5.77 -10.70 -12.00
N GLN A 148 -5.72 -9.51 -12.60
CA GLN A 148 -5.38 -8.27 -11.88
C GLN A 148 -6.59 -7.73 -11.11
N THR A 149 -6.33 -7.19 -9.92
CA THR A 149 -7.35 -6.61 -9.04
C THR A 149 -6.84 -5.36 -8.35
N VAL A 150 -7.74 -4.44 -8.05
CA VAL A 150 -7.45 -3.25 -7.24
C VAL A 150 -7.80 -3.56 -5.78
N ALA A 151 -6.80 -3.48 -4.89
CA ALA A 151 -6.98 -3.74 -3.46
C ALA A 151 -7.65 -2.57 -2.71
N GLY A 152 -7.48 -1.35 -3.20
CA GLY A 152 -8.04 -0.16 -2.58
C GLY A 152 -7.48 1.14 -3.15
N VAL A 153 -7.94 2.25 -2.58
CA VAL A 153 -7.59 3.61 -2.98
C VAL A 153 -6.94 4.35 -1.82
N GLY A 154 -5.76 4.93 -2.05
CA GLY A 154 -5.14 5.91 -1.17
C GLY A 154 -5.41 7.32 -1.66
N VAL A 155 -5.81 8.23 -0.77
CA VAL A 155 -6.02 9.65 -1.10
C VAL A 155 -5.02 10.51 -0.33
N ALA A 156 -4.13 11.19 -1.07
CA ALA A 156 -3.13 12.10 -0.50
C ALA A 156 -3.67 13.53 -0.57
N VAL A 157 -4.08 14.09 0.57
CA VAL A 157 -4.76 15.39 0.62
C VAL A 157 -3.82 16.47 1.19
N PRO A 158 -3.69 17.63 0.53
CA PRO A 158 -2.94 18.79 1.05
C PRO A 158 -3.71 19.48 2.18
N GLY A 159 -3.79 18.82 3.33
CA GLY A 159 -4.57 19.28 4.48
C GLY A 159 -4.48 18.36 5.71
N LEU A 160 -5.25 18.72 6.73
CA LEU A 160 -5.41 17.98 7.97
C LEU A 160 -6.43 16.86 7.77
N VAL A 161 -5.96 15.62 7.86
CA VAL A 161 -6.78 14.41 7.65
C VAL A 161 -6.80 13.59 8.93
N HIS A 162 -8.00 13.24 9.38
CA HIS A 162 -8.21 12.27 10.44
C HIS A 162 -8.17 10.86 9.83
N GLY A 163 -7.05 10.17 10.06
CA GLY A 163 -6.70 8.92 9.38
C GLY A 163 -7.68 7.75 9.57
N PRO A 164 -8.16 7.42 10.80
CA PRO A 164 -9.01 6.25 11.01
C PRO A 164 -10.34 6.31 10.25
N GLU A 165 -10.90 7.50 10.08
CA GLU A 165 -12.19 7.75 9.42
C GLU A 165 -12.01 8.26 7.98
N SER A 166 -10.77 8.55 7.57
CA SER A 166 -10.46 9.15 6.27
C SER A 166 -11.27 10.42 6.00
N VAL A 167 -11.35 11.28 7.01
CA VAL A 167 -12.07 12.56 7.00
C VAL A 167 -11.07 13.69 6.88
N VAL A 168 -11.23 14.54 5.87
CA VAL A 168 -10.47 15.78 5.73
C VAL A 168 -11.11 16.81 6.65
N GLN A 169 -10.48 17.10 7.78
CA GLN A 169 -10.95 18.14 8.69
C GLN A 169 -10.81 19.52 8.03
N LEU A 170 -9.66 19.77 7.40
CA LEU A 170 -9.38 21.04 6.74
C LEU A 170 -8.37 20.86 5.60
N ALA A 171 -8.69 21.30 4.40
CA ALA A 171 -7.72 21.48 3.31
C ALA A 171 -7.90 22.88 2.70
N PRO A 172 -7.15 23.89 3.17
CA PRO A 172 -7.42 25.30 2.83
C PRO A 172 -7.35 25.58 1.34
N ASN A 173 -6.32 25.07 0.66
CA ASN A 173 -6.14 25.32 -0.78
C ASN A 173 -7.21 24.67 -1.64
N LEU A 174 -7.88 23.63 -1.13
CA LEU A 174 -9.00 22.97 -1.79
C LEU A 174 -10.36 23.54 -1.36
N ASN A 175 -10.39 24.44 -0.38
CA ASN A 175 -11.60 24.91 0.30
C ASN A 175 -12.46 23.78 0.88
N TRP A 176 -11.83 22.73 1.43
CA TRP A 176 -12.56 21.61 2.05
C TRP A 176 -12.58 21.75 3.57
N HIS A 177 -13.74 21.44 4.16
CA HIS A 177 -13.97 21.42 5.60
C HIS A 177 -14.87 20.24 5.96
N ASP A 178 -14.47 19.43 6.95
CA ASP A 178 -15.18 18.23 7.42
C ASP A 178 -15.68 17.28 6.30
N VAL A 179 -14.84 17.09 5.27
CA VAL A 179 -15.18 16.26 4.11
C VAL A 179 -14.88 14.79 4.40
N LYS A 180 -15.91 13.94 4.32
CA LYS A 180 -15.80 12.48 4.46
C LYS A 180 -15.31 11.81 3.17
N ILE A 181 -14.14 12.21 2.68
CA ILE A 181 -13.65 11.80 1.35
C ILE A 181 -13.54 10.27 1.21
N GLY A 182 -13.11 9.58 2.27
CA GLY A 182 -13.04 8.11 2.28
C GLY A 182 -14.39 7.46 2.03
N GLN A 183 -15.43 7.90 2.74
CA GLN A 183 -16.79 7.38 2.57
C GLN A 183 -17.35 7.71 1.18
N MET A 184 -17.18 8.95 0.70
CA MET A 184 -17.70 9.38 -0.59
C MET A 184 -17.10 8.57 -1.74
N LEU A 185 -15.78 8.42 -1.76
CA LEU A 185 -15.08 7.69 -2.81
C LEU A 185 -15.28 6.18 -2.70
N SER A 186 -15.38 5.64 -1.48
CA SER A 186 -15.69 4.22 -1.26
C SER A 186 -17.10 3.89 -1.77
N THR A 187 -18.08 4.78 -1.54
CA THR A 187 -19.44 4.63 -2.07
C THR A 187 -19.46 4.68 -3.60
N ALA A 188 -18.67 5.57 -4.21
CA ALA A 188 -18.63 5.73 -5.66
C ALA A 188 -17.93 4.57 -6.39
N THR A 189 -16.93 3.94 -5.76
CA THR A 189 -16.05 2.94 -6.42
C THR A 189 -16.28 1.51 -5.93
N GLY A 190 -16.92 1.32 -4.77
CA GLY A 190 -17.02 0.02 -4.10
C GLY A 190 -15.70 -0.49 -3.50
N LEU A 191 -14.65 0.33 -3.48
CA LEU A 191 -13.32 -0.03 -2.97
C LEU A 191 -13.09 0.50 -1.55
N PRO A 192 -12.22 -0.16 -0.75
CA PRO A 192 -11.68 0.43 0.47
C PRO A 192 -10.90 1.71 0.14
N VAL A 193 -11.13 2.77 0.90
CA VAL A 193 -10.46 4.07 0.71
C VAL A 193 -9.81 4.53 2.01
N PHE A 194 -8.55 4.95 1.90
CA PHE A 194 -7.77 5.51 3.00
C PHE A 194 -7.25 6.88 2.62
N ALA A 195 -7.56 7.90 3.41
CA ALA A 195 -7.06 9.25 3.20
C ALA A 195 -6.02 9.62 4.27
N ALA A 196 -4.97 10.33 3.83
CA ALA A 196 -3.95 10.86 4.72
C ALA A 196 -3.41 12.19 4.17
N ASN A 197 -2.70 12.91 5.03
CA ASN A 197 -1.99 14.11 4.63
C ASN A 197 -0.92 13.79 3.56
N ASP A 198 -0.84 14.63 2.53
CA ASP A 198 0.07 14.48 1.40
C ASP A 198 1.55 14.44 1.79
N ALA A 199 2.03 15.36 2.64
CA ALA A 199 3.41 15.37 3.13
C ALA A 199 3.75 14.10 3.90
N ASN A 200 2.86 13.65 4.80
CA ASN A 200 3.02 12.38 5.51
C ASN A 200 3.11 11.19 4.55
N THR A 201 2.21 11.12 3.55
CA THR A 201 2.25 10.02 2.57
C THR A 201 3.49 10.08 1.67
N GLY A 202 3.96 11.28 1.33
CA GLY A 202 5.21 11.50 0.59
C GLY A 202 6.42 11.03 1.40
N ALA A 203 6.48 11.38 2.69
CA ALA A 203 7.50 10.90 3.61
C ALA A 203 7.51 9.37 3.72
N MET A 204 6.32 8.76 3.85
CA MET A 204 6.18 7.30 3.87
C MET A 204 6.64 6.67 2.55
N ALA A 205 6.29 7.24 1.40
CA ALA A 205 6.69 6.72 0.09
C ALA A 205 8.22 6.79 -0.07
N GLU A 206 8.86 7.90 0.29
CA GLU A 206 10.32 8.05 0.25
C GLU A 206 11.02 7.11 1.24
N HIS A 207 10.47 6.94 2.44
CA HIS A 207 11.01 6.02 3.43
C HIS A 207 10.88 4.54 3.01
N LEU A 208 9.79 4.17 2.32
CA LEU A 208 9.57 2.78 1.91
C LEU A 208 10.24 2.42 0.59
N PHE A 209 10.21 3.33 -0.39
CA PHE A 209 10.57 3.02 -1.79
C PHE A 209 11.65 3.92 -2.37
N GLY A 210 11.93 5.05 -1.72
CA GLY A 210 12.92 6.03 -2.16
C GLY A 210 14.36 5.52 -2.03
N ARG A 211 15.31 6.42 -2.33
CA ARG A 211 16.76 6.11 -2.30
C ARG A 211 17.30 5.88 -0.89
N HIS A 212 16.52 6.23 0.14
CA HIS A 212 16.91 6.21 1.55
C HIS A 212 16.10 5.19 2.39
N HIS A 213 15.73 4.05 1.80
CA HIS A 213 14.84 3.04 2.38
C HIS A 213 15.28 2.40 3.72
N ASN A 214 16.47 2.73 4.23
CA ASN A 214 17.00 2.26 5.53
C ASN A 214 17.32 3.41 6.49
N ALA A 215 16.91 4.64 6.20
CA ALA A 215 17.14 5.77 7.10
C ALA A 215 16.29 5.61 8.37
N GLU A 216 16.91 5.61 9.55
CA GLU A 216 16.20 5.61 10.85
C GLU A 216 15.43 6.90 11.09
N HIS A 217 15.94 8.01 10.54
CA HIS A 217 15.34 9.33 10.61
C HIS A 217 15.28 9.94 9.21
N LEU A 218 14.10 10.39 8.81
CA LEU A 218 13.86 11.07 7.54
C LEU A 218 12.98 12.29 7.82
N ILE A 219 13.36 13.44 7.26
CA ILE A 219 12.48 14.60 7.12
C ILE A 219 12.18 14.73 5.64
N TYR A 220 10.91 14.69 5.30
CA TYR A 220 10.43 15.01 3.97
C TYR A 220 10.01 16.48 3.99
N VAL A 221 10.37 17.26 2.98
CA VAL A 221 9.88 18.64 2.85
C VAL A 221 9.33 18.78 1.45
N ASN A 222 8.04 19.09 1.34
CA ASN A 222 7.41 19.45 0.08
C ASN A 222 7.03 20.93 0.07
N GLY A 223 6.98 21.50 -1.12
CA GLY A 223 6.67 22.91 -1.31
C GLY A 223 6.06 23.15 -2.67
N GLY A 224 5.05 24.01 -2.72
CA GLY A 224 4.37 24.40 -3.95
C GLY A 224 3.50 25.63 -3.76
N PRO A 225 2.69 26.00 -4.76
CA PRO A 225 1.77 27.14 -4.67
C PRO A 225 0.78 27.03 -3.51
N SER A 226 0.53 25.81 -3.02
CA SER A 226 -0.32 25.46 -1.88
C SER A 226 0.38 25.59 -0.51
N GLY A 227 1.66 25.92 -0.45
CA GLY A 227 2.41 26.08 0.80
C GLY A 227 3.56 25.10 0.94
N ILE A 228 4.05 24.94 2.18
CA ILE A 228 5.17 24.07 2.55
C ILE A 228 4.67 23.07 3.59
N GLY A 229 4.99 21.80 3.41
CA GLY A 229 4.70 20.71 4.35
C GLY A 229 5.96 19.91 4.68
N ALA A 230 5.97 19.28 5.85
CA ALA A 230 7.02 18.38 6.30
C ALA A 230 6.46 17.30 7.23
#